data_AF-A0A960WVZ5-F1
#
_entry.id   AF-A0A960WVZ5-F1
#
_cell.length_a   1.000
_cell.length_b   1.000
_cell.length_c   1.000
_cell.angle_alpha   90.00
_cell.angle_beta   90.00
_cell.angle_gamma   90.00
#
_symmetry.space_group_name_H-M   'P 1'
#
loop_
_entity.id
_entity.type
_entity.pdbx_description
1 polymer ?
#
loop_
_entity_poly.entity_id
_entity_poly.type
_entity_poly.pdbx_seq_one_letter_code
_entity_poly.pdbx_strand_id
1 'polypeptide(L)'
;MRALSISTILIASAFSCGSPARVHAQDLDRTVLPIHEPERPVITTLDARDAKAPPRFEVKAPAGAPNVVIVLIDDIGFGASSAFGGPIKMPTLDKMAA
;
A
#
# COMPACT_ATOMS: atom_id res chain seq x y z
N MET A 1 -5.07 65.23 -25.70
CA MET A 1 -3.69 64.73 -25.88
C MET A 1 -3.47 63.60 -24.89
N ARG A 2 -3.23 62.37 -25.38
CA ARG A 2 -2.58 61.21 -24.72
C ARG A 2 -3.31 60.62 -23.48
N ALA A 3 -3.51 59.33 -23.30
CA ALA A 3 -3.02 58.13 -23.98
C ALA A 3 -3.99 56.94 -23.75
N LEU A 4 -4.03 56.07 -24.74
CA LEU A 4 -4.58 54.73 -24.78
C LEU A 4 -3.83 53.81 -23.80
N SER A 5 -4.50 52.87 -23.12
CA SER A 5 -3.86 51.60 -22.72
C SER A 5 -4.89 50.47 -22.56
N ILE A 6 -4.74 49.49 -23.45
CA ILE A 6 -5.42 48.19 -23.53
C ILE A 6 -4.47 47.14 -22.91
N SER A 7 -5.02 46.03 -22.41
CA SER A 7 -4.36 44.84 -21.82
C SER A 7 -4.13 44.93 -20.31
N THR A 8 -4.56 43.99 -19.47
CA THR A 8 -4.38 42.54 -19.62
C THR A 8 -5.39 41.82 -18.74
N ILE A 9 -6.21 40.94 -19.32
CA ILE A 9 -7.04 39.97 -18.59
C ILE A 9 -6.09 38.87 -18.08
N LEU A 10 -5.88 38.81 -16.77
CA LEU A 10 -5.12 37.73 -16.13
C LEU A 10 -6.08 36.56 -15.82
N ILE A 11 -6.27 35.66 -16.79
CA ILE A 11 -6.91 34.36 -16.52
C ILE A 11 -5.86 33.51 -15.79
N ALA A 12 -5.95 33.46 -14.46
CA ALA A 12 -5.26 32.46 -13.67
C ALA A 12 -6.01 31.12 -13.85
N SER A 13 -5.67 30.38 -14.90
CA SER A 13 -6.06 28.98 -15.04
C SER A 13 -5.27 28.16 -14.02
N ALA A 14 -5.89 27.96 -12.86
CA ALA A 14 -5.43 26.97 -11.89
C ALA A 14 -5.51 25.59 -12.55
N PHE A 15 -4.40 25.14 -13.13
CA PHE A 15 -4.17 23.75 -13.49
C PHE A 15 -4.11 22.94 -12.19
N SER A 16 -5.29 22.52 -11.72
CA SER A 16 -5.40 21.56 -10.62
C SER A 16 -4.83 20.23 -11.13
N CYS A 17 -3.55 19.99 -10.82
CA CYS A 17 -2.92 18.70 -10.97
C CYS A 17 -3.73 17.68 -10.16
N GLY A 18 -4.48 16.83 -10.86
CA GLY A 18 -5.24 15.75 -10.25
C GLY A 18 -4.30 14.85 -9.47
N SER A 19 -4.32 14.97 -8.15
CA SER A 19 -3.63 14.03 -7.27
C SER A 19 -4.25 12.65 -7.47
N PRO A 20 -3.47 11.58 -7.71
CA PRO A 20 -4.01 10.24 -7.68
C PRO A 20 -4.63 10.02 -6.30
N ALA A 21 -5.86 9.50 -6.26
CA ALA A 21 -6.52 9.11 -5.03
C ALA A 21 -5.63 8.12 -4.27
N ARG A 22 -4.87 8.64 -3.30
CA ARG A 22 -4.16 7.84 -2.32
C ARG A 22 -5.22 7.36 -1.34
N VAL A 23 -5.60 6.10 -1.42
CA VAL A 23 -6.27 5.45 -0.30
C VAL A 23 -5.33 5.57 0.89
N HIS A 24 -5.69 6.39 1.87
CA HIS A 24 -4.88 6.54 3.08
C HIS A 24 -4.84 5.19 3.77
N ALA A 25 -3.66 4.79 4.26
CA ALA A 25 -3.47 3.49 4.92
C ALA A 25 -4.38 3.28 6.15
N GLN A 26 -5.01 4.36 6.63
CA GLN A 26 -5.95 4.42 7.75
C GLN A 26 -7.40 4.08 7.36
N ASP A 27 -7.77 4.16 6.08
CA ASP A 27 -9.16 3.96 5.61
C ASP A 27 -9.45 2.53 5.12
N LEU A 28 -8.45 1.63 5.17
CA LEU A 28 -8.60 0.23 4.76
C LEU A 28 -9.14 -0.61 5.92
N ASP A 29 -10.18 -1.42 5.68
CA ASP A 29 -10.59 -2.48 6.59
C ASP A 29 -9.50 -3.58 6.63
N ARG A 30 -8.98 -3.83 7.84
CA ARG A 30 -7.90 -4.78 8.11
C ARG A 30 -8.34 -5.95 9.00
N THR A 31 -9.64 -6.10 9.25
CA THR A 31 -10.19 -7.18 10.08
C THR A 31 -10.27 -8.50 9.33
N VAL A 32 -10.36 -8.45 8.00
CA VAL A 32 -10.39 -9.61 7.11
C VAL A 32 -9.22 -9.55 6.15
N LEU A 33 -8.49 -10.67 6.05
CA LEU A 33 -7.37 -10.84 5.12
C LEU A 33 -7.72 -11.92 4.10
N PRO A 34 -7.26 -11.81 2.84
CA PRO A 34 -6.47 -10.70 2.28
C PRO A 34 -7.25 -9.39 2.09
N ILE A 35 -6.55 -8.25 2.12
CA ILE A 35 -7.16 -6.94 1.84
C ILE A 35 -7.56 -6.90 0.36
N HIS A 36 -8.83 -6.63 0.10
CA HIS A 36 -9.38 -6.62 -1.26
C HIS A 36 -8.98 -5.36 -2.01
N GLU A 37 -8.68 -5.52 -3.31
CA GLU A 37 -8.44 -4.37 -4.18
C GLU A 37 -9.74 -3.57 -4.40
N PRO A 38 -9.65 -2.24 -4.56
CA PRO A 38 -10.80 -1.44 -4.94
C PRO A 38 -11.28 -1.83 -6.36
N GLU A 39 -12.59 -1.80 -6.57
CA GLU A 39 -13.15 -1.97 -7.91
C GLU A 39 -12.66 -0.88 -8.86
N ARG A 40 -12.16 -1.28 -10.03
CA ARG A 40 -11.61 -0.37 -11.03
C ARG A 40 -12.64 -0.15 -12.14
N PRO A 41 -12.78 1.08 -12.66
CA PRO A 41 -13.61 1.33 -13.83
C PRO A 41 -13.05 0.59 -15.05
N VAL A 42 -13.95 0.13 -15.92
CA VAL A 42 -13.57 -0.55 -17.16
C VAL A 42 -12.96 0.45 -18.14
N ILE A 43 -11.81 0.11 -18.72
CA ILE A 43 -11.15 0.92 -19.75
C ILE A 43 -11.82 0.62 -21.11
N THR A 44 -12.41 1.64 -21.75
CA THR A 44 -13.14 1.50 -23.02
C THR A 44 -12.34 1.91 -24.25
N THR A 45 -11.11 2.42 -24.08
CA THR A 45 -10.22 2.80 -25.18
C THR A 45 -9.77 1.55 -25.95
N LEU A 46 -9.98 1.55 -27.26
CA LEU A 46 -9.71 0.39 -28.12
C LEU A 46 -8.23 0.20 -28.43
N ASP A 47 -7.50 1.30 -28.67
CA ASP A 47 -6.05 1.23 -28.89
C ASP A 47 -5.30 1.22 -27.55
N ALA A 48 -4.52 0.17 -27.32
CA ALA A 48 -3.74 0.00 -26.10
C ALA A 48 -2.66 1.08 -25.93
N ARG A 49 -2.21 1.71 -27.03
CA ARG A 49 -1.19 2.78 -27.00
C ARG A 49 -1.73 4.07 -26.37
N ASP A 50 -3.04 4.27 -26.46
CA ASP A 50 -3.73 5.42 -25.92
C ASP A 50 -4.37 5.12 -24.55
N ALA A 51 -4.37 3.85 -24.14
CA ALA A 51 -4.92 3.42 -22.86
C ALA A 51 -3.97 3.72 -21.71
N LYS A 52 -4.50 4.34 -20.65
CA LYS A 52 -3.74 4.59 -19.42
C LYS A 52 -3.95 3.46 -18.41
N ALA A 53 -2.86 2.81 -18.01
CA ALA A 53 -2.90 1.81 -16.96
C ALA A 53 -3.38 2.41 -15.62
N PRO A 54 -4.24 1.71 -14.86
CA PRO A 54 -4.65 2.18 -13.56
C PRO A 54 -3.47 2.14 -12.57
N PRO A 55 -3.48 3.00 -11.54
CA PRO A 55 -2.42 3.00 -10.54
C PRO A 55 -2.36 1.65 -9.82
N ARG A 56 -1.16 1.18 -9.48
CA ARG A 56 -0.99 -0.05 -8.70
C ARG A 56 -1.67 0.11 -7.34
N PHE A 57 -2.41 -0.92 -6.92
CA PHE A 57 -2.90 -0.98 -5.54
C PHE A 57 -1.77 -1.49 -4.64
N GLU A 58 -1.43 -0.70 -3.63
CA GLU A 58 -0.36 -1.04 -2.68
C GLU A 58 -0.91 -0.90 -1.26
N VAL A 59 -0.89 -1.99 -0.51
CA VAL A 59 -1.15 -1.98 0.92
C VAL A 59 0.13 -1.62 1.64
N LYS A 60 0.12 -0.52 2.39
CA LYS A 60 1.25 -0.09 3.23
C LYS A 60 0.88 -0.15 4.70
N ALA A 61 1.87 -0.35 5.56
CA ALA A 61 1.70 -0.21 6.99
C ALA A 61 1.30 1.25 7.32
N PRO A 62 0.39 1.46 8.28
CA PRO A 62 0.03 2.81 8.72
C PRO A 62 1.22 3.47 9.42
N ALA A 63 1.20 4.81 9.48
CA ALA A 63 2.23 5.56 10.19
C ALA A 63 2.28 5.15 11.67
N GLY A 64 3.49 4.91 12.18
CA GLY A 64 3.71 4.48 13.56
C GLY A 64 3.45 3.00 13.83
N ALA A 65 3.12 2.19 12.81
CA ALA A 65 3.03 0.74 12.98
C ALA A 65 4.39 0.14 13.40
N PRO A 66 4.40 -0.87 14.29
CA PRO A 66 5.64 -1.56 14.67
C PRO A 66 6.20 -2.36 13.49
N ASN A 67 7.52 -2.55 13.49
CA ASN A 67 8.16 -3.49 12.59
C ASN A 67 7.89 -4.92 13.09
N VAL A 68 7.34 -5.78 12.23
CA VAL A 68 7.06 -7.18 12.54
C VAL A 68 7.91 -8.05 11.62
N VAL A 69 8.60 -9.05 12.19
CA VAL A 69 9.34 -10.07 11.45
C VAL A 69 8.62 -11.40 11.63
N ILE A 70 8.19 -12.02 10.54
CA ILE A 70 7.57 -13.35 10.53
C ILE A 70 8.57 -14.34 9.98
N VAL A 71 8.94 -15.33 10.78
CA VAL A 71 9.76 -16.47 10.36
C VAL A 71 8.84 -17.68 10.29
N LEU A 72 8.44 -18.06 9.08
CA LEU A 72 7.65 -19.28 8.86
C LEU A 72 8.61 -20.44 8.66
N ILE A 73 8.50 -21.45 9.53
CA ILE A 73 9.23 -22.71 9.39
C ILE A 73 8.26 -23.75 8.86
N ASP A 74 8.60 -24.32 7.71
CA ASP A 74 7.77 -25.31 7.04
C ASP A 74 7.88 -26.68 7.74
N ASP A 75 6.81 -27.47 7.68
CA ASP A 75 6.71 -28.85 8.18
C ASP A 75 7.11 -29.12 9.64
N ILE A 76 7.39 -28.09 10.44
CA ILE A 76 7.72 -28.25 11.85
C ILE A 76 6.45 -28.17 12.71
N GLY A 77 6.07 -29.31 13.29
CA GLY A 77 5.01 -29.36 14.29
C GLY A 77 5.48 -28.88 15.67
N PHE A 78 4.54 -28.49 16.54
CA PHE A 78 4.86 -28.04 17.91
C PHE A 78 5.69 -29.04 18.72
N GLY A 79 5.43 -30.34 18.57
CA GLY A 79 6.15 -31.41 19.29
C GLY A 79 7.59 -31.64 18.83
N ALA A 80 8.06 -30.93 17.81
CA ALA A 80 9.44 -31.04 17.34
C ALA A 80 10.42 -30.27 18.24
N SER A 81 10.06 -29.04 18.64
CA SER A 81 10.97 -28.09 19.30
C SER A 81 11.12 -28.36 20.80
N SER A 82 12.36 -28.29 21.30
CA SER A 82 12.68 -28.37 22.74
C SER A 82 11.96 -27.33 23.58
N ALA A 83 11.65 -26.16 23.03
CA ALA A 83 10.91 -25.09 23.71
C ALA A 83 9.50 -25.55 24.15
N PHE A 84 8.93 -26.56 23.49
CA PHE A 84 7.62 -27.14 23.80
C PHE A 84 7.73 -28.60 24.30
N GLY A 85 8.92 -29.05 24.70
CA GLY A 85 9.15 -30.43 25.18
C GLY A 85 9.47 -31.45 24.08
N GLY A 86 9.71 -31.00 22.86
CA GLY A 86 10.13 -31.84 21.74
C GLY A 86 11.58 -32.31 21.81
N PRO A 87 11.96 -33.32 21.00
CA PRO A 87 13.28 -33.93 21.06
C PRO A 87 14.37 -33.13 20.34
N ILE A 88 14.01 -32.17 19.47
CA ILE A 88 14.99 -31.40 18.70
C ILE A 88 15.45 -30.21 19.53
N LYS A 89 16.74 -30.21 19.88
CA LYS A 89 17.38 -29.14 20.66
C LYS A 89 17.52 -27.87 19.80
N MET A 90 16.78 -26.82 20.14
CA MET A 90 16.74 -25.54 19.43
C MET A 90 17.13 -24.37 20.35
N PRO A 91 18.40 -24.26 20.77
CA PRO A 91 18.82 -23.38 21.87
C PRO A 91 18.58 -21.87 21.61
N THR A 92 18.51 -21.45 20.35
CA THR A 92 18.16 -20.06 20.00
C THR A 92 16.68 -19.79 20.20
N LEU A 93 15.81 -20.71 19.76
CA LEU A 93 14.36 -20.57 19.99
C LEU A 93 14.01 -20.74 21.47
N ASP A 94 14.70 -21.63 22.19
CA ASP A 94 14.54 -21.77 23.64
C ASP A 94 14.77 -20.43 24.37
N LYS A 95 15.80 -19.67 23.97
CA LYS A 95 16.08 -18.33 24.54
C LYS A 95 15.05 -17.27 24.15
N MET A 96 14.41 -17.41 23.00
CA MET A 96 13.36 -16.50 22.55
C MET A 96 12.02 -16.78 23.24
N ALA A 97 11.81 -18.01 23.72
CA ALA A 97 10.59 -18.44 24.39
C ALA A 97 10.58 -18.21 25.91
N ALA A 98 11.76 -18.09 26.53
CA ALA A 98 11.94 -17.84 27.97
C ALA A 98 11.57 -16.40 28.37
#